data_AF-A0A8C4SPY2-F1
#
_entry.id   AF-A0A8C4SPY2-F1
#
_cell.length_a   1.000
_cell.length_b   1.000
_cell.length_c   1.000
_cell.angle_alpha   90.00
_cell.angle_beta   90.00
_cell.angle_gamma   90.00
#
_symmetry.space_group_name_H-M   'P 1'
#
loop_
_entity.id
_entity.type
_entity.pdbx_description
1 polymer ?
#
loop_
_entity_poly.entity_id
_entity_poly.type
_entity_poly.pdbx_seq_one_letter_code
_entity_poly.pdbx_strand_id
1 'polypeptide(L)'
;AACSAKQFQYFYTCNLFFWLAGSLQLDFKDLQVVFDHLDHERHGFVTTEDFLKGLSEWSHQNFLGKQPQLKDMQKKKEPSLYQSPSPDFLEEVDSEEKKHFLTLMESLGADNLLQDQTEIWKLWMELRYREPHLLGNLEEFVAKVTLQIRQAQEEKESLELTLKKIVDHNQEVQHLYEEMEHQIIQERERLRSEASFQGLLGLCTLAGCFQQIFQGVQTLTQRSSLIFVIRDLKHRRLKPSI
;
A
#
# COMPACT_ATOMS: atom_id res chain seq x y z
N ALA A 1 4.47 -23.70 17.18
CA ALA A 1 4.42 -23.13 15.81
C ALA A 1 3.06 -22.50 15.46
N ALA A 2 1.92 -22.93 16.03
CA ALA A 2 0.59 -22.40 15.64
C ALA A 2 0.17 -21.05 16.26
N CYS A 3 0.93 -20.51 17.22
CA CYS A 3 0.57 -19.27 17.94
C CYS A 3 1.01 -18.00 17.18
N SER A 4 2.11 -18.02 16.41
CA SER A 4 2.59 -16.82 15.71
C SER A 4 1.79 -16.50 14.43
N ALA A 5 1.22 -17.51 13.76
CA ALA A 5 0.41 -17.30 12.56
C ALA A 5 -0.91 -16.57 12.87
N LYS A 6 -1.56 -16.89 14.00
CA LYS A 6 -2.80 -16.22 14.43
C LYS A 6 -2.57 -14.75 14.80
N GLN A 7 -1.41 -14.44 15.40
CA GLN A 7 -1.07 -13.09 15.83
C GLN A 7 -0.68 -12.18 14.66
N PHE A 8 -0.04 -12.74 13.62
CA PHE A 8 0.23 -12.02 12.38
C PHE A 8 -1.04 -11.74 11.58
N GLN A 9 -1.97 -12.70 11.51
CA GLN A 9 -3.24 -12.52 10.81
C GLN A 9 -4.11 -11.43 11.47
N TYR A 10 -4.13 -11.37 12.81
CA TYR A 10 -4.82 -10.32 13.57
C TYR A 10 -4.29 -8.91 13.26
N PHE A 11 -2.98 -8.76 13.06
CA PHE A 11 -2.35 -7.47 12.79
C PHE A 11 -2.70 -6.92 11.40
N TYR A 12 -2.82 -7.79 10.39
CA TYR A 12 -3.25 -7.40 9.04
C TYR A 12 -4.73 -7.05 9.00
N THR A 13 -5.61 -7.80 9.68
CA THR A 13 -7.05 -7.51 9.67
C THR A 13 -7.34 -6.18 10.38
N CYS A 14 -6.72 -5.89 11.52
CA CYS A 14 -6.93 -4.61 12.22
C CYS A 14 -6.34 -3.41 11.45
N ASN A 15 -5.16 -3.52 10.85
CA ASN A 15 -4.59 -2.43 10.05
C ASN A 15 -5.35 -2.19 8.75
N LEU A 16 -5.80 -3.24 8.06
CA LEU A 16 -6.64 -3.12 6.87
C LEU A 16 -7.97 -2.44 7.22
N PHE A 17 -8.54 -2.77 8.37
CA PHE A 17 -9.80 -2.20 8.85
C PHE A 17 -9.67 -0.73 9.28
N PHE A 18 -8.55 -0.36 9.93
CA PHE A 18 -8.22 1.05 10.21
C PHE A 18 -7.96 1.87 8.94
N TRP A 19 -7.31 1.28 7.94
CA TRP A 19 -7.06 1.92 6.66
C TRP A 19 -8.35 2.16 5.85
N LEU A 20 -9.28 1.20 5.88
CA LEU A 20 -10.61 1.33 5.28
C LEU A 20 -11.47 2.38 6.00
N ALA A 21 -11.41 2.45 7.33
CA ALA A 21 -12.12 3.47 8.11
C ALA A 21 -11.63 4.89 7.76
N GLY A 22 -10.32 5.06 7.57
CA GLY A 22 -9.74 6.32 7.09
C GLY A 22 -10.11 6.66 5.64
N SER A 23 -10.29 5.65 4.79
CA SER A 23 -10.60 5.84 3.36
C SER A 23 -12.10 6.07 3.08
N LEU A 24 -13.00 5.61 3.96
CA LEU A 24 -14.46 5.67 3.77
C LEU A 24 -15.18 6.71 4.66
N GLN A 25 -14.47 7.47 5.49
CA GLN A 25 -15.04 8.42 6.47
C GLN A 25 -16.15 7.80 7.35
N LEU A 26 -16.02 6.52 7.72
CA LEU A 26 -17.00 5.83 8.55
C LEU A 26 -16.72 6.13 10.03
N ASP A 27 -17.77 6.54 10.76
CA ASP A 27 -17.68 6.80 12.19
C ASP A 27 -17.51 5.48 12.97
N PHE A 28 -16.83 5.50 14.11
CA PHE A 28 -16.42 4.27 14.84
C PHE A 28 -17.61 3.34 15.19
N LYS A 29 -18.79 3.93 15.39
CA LYS A 29 -20.04 3.19 15.65
C LYS A 29 -20.56 2.43 14.44
N ASP A 30 -20.52 3.04 13.25
CA ASP A 30 -20.97 2.39 12.01
C ASP A 30 -19.99 1.29 11.61
N LEU A 31 -18.70 1.50 11.90
CA LEU A 31 -17.65 0.52 11.70
C LEU A 31 -17.84 -0.73 12.59
N GLN A 32 -18.29 -0.55 13.83
CA GLN A 32 -18.60 -1.66 14.73
C GLN A 32 -19.83 -2.45 14.25
N VAL A 33 -20.84 -1.78 13.70
CA VAL A 33 -22.02 -2.43 13.10
C VAL A 33 -21.63 -3.25 11.87
N VAL A 34 -20.74 -2.73 11.02
CA VAL A 34 -20.20 -3.47 9.88
C VAL A 34 -19.40 -4.67 10.35
N PHE A 35 -18.57 -4.52 11.40
CA PHE A 35 -17.82 -5.64 11.98
C PHE A 35 -18.75 -6.72 12.54
N ASP A 36 -19.78 -6.34 13.30
CA ASP A 36 -20.78 -7.28 13.85
C ASP A 36 -21.59 -7.99 12.76
N HIS A 37 -21.81 -7.34 11.61
CA HIS A 37 -22.43 -7.97 10.44
C HIS A 37 -21.46 -8.87 9.66
N LEU A 38 -20.16 -8.62 9.70
CA LEU A 38 -19.17 -9.46 9.03
C LEU A 38 -18.79 -10.68 9.88
N ASP A 39 -18.77 -10.54 11.20
CA ASP A 39 -18.49 -11.61 12.17
C ASP A 39 -19.77 -12.39 12.55
N HIS A 40 -20.38 -13.05 11.55
CA HIS A 40 -21.58 -13.88 11.75
C HIS A 40 -21.39 -14.98 12.80
N GLU A 41 -20.15 -15.41 13.01
CA GLU A 41 -19.81 -16.48 13.93
C GLU A 41 -19.38 -15.98 15.32
N ARG A 42 -19.31 -14.64 15.55
CA ARG A 42 -18.89 -14.00 16.81
C ARG A 42 -17.53 -14.50 17.32
N HIS A 43 -16.61 -14.77 16.42
CA HIS A 43 -15.29 -15.30 16.74
C HIS A 43 -14.26 -14.20 17.04
N GLY A 44 -14.63 -12.92 16.85
CA GLY A 44 -13.78 -11.77 17.14
C GLY A 44 -12.71 -11.51 16.07
N PHE A 45 -12.80 -12.19 14.91
CA PHE A 45 -11.97 -11.96 13.74
C PHE A 45 -12.77 -12.27 12.47
N VAL A 46 -12.63 -11.42 11.46
CA VAL A 46 -13.24 -11.61 10.13
C VAL A 46 -12.14 -12.12 9.21
N THR A 47 -12.33 -13.27 8.58
CA THR A 47 -11.36 -13.77 7.60
C THR A 47 -11.43 -12.93 6.31
N THR A 48 -10.37 -12.93 5.51
CA THR A 48 -10.34 -12.14 4.25
C THR A 48 -11.43 -12.53 3.27
N GLU A 49 -11.84 -13.80 3.26
CA GLU A 49 -12.94 -14.30 2.43
C GLU A 49 -14.30 -13.81 2.95
N ASP A 50 -14.53 -13.85 4.26
CA ASP A 50 -15.75 -13.33 4.89
C ASP A 50 -15.87 -11.81 4.73
N PHE A 51 -14.74 -11.10 4.82
CA PHE A 51 -14.67 -9.66 4.61
C PHE A 51 -15.09 -9.29 3.18
N LEU A 52 -14.52 -9.95 2.16
CA LEU A 52 -14.85 -9.65 0.76
C LEU A 52 -16.30 -10.00 0.43
N LYS A 53 -16.78 -11.12 0.96
CA LYS A 53 -18.16 -11.57 0.76
C LYS A 53 -19.15 -10.61 1.41
N GLY A 54 -18.96 -10.27 2.67
CA GLY A 54 -19.88 -9.40 3.39
C GLY A 54 -19.77 -7.92 2.96
N LEU A 55 -18.61 -7.44 2.50
CA LEU A 55 -18.50 -6.12 1.87
C LEU A 55 -19.27 -6.05 0.55
N SER A 56 -19.25 -7.14 -0.24
CA SER A 56 -20.05 -7.22 -1.47
C SER A 56 -21.56 -7.21 -1.16
N GLU A 57 -21.99 -7.89 -0.11
CA GLU A 57 -23.40 -7.89 0.34
C GLU A 57 -23.82 -6.54 0.93
N TRP A 58 -22.94 -5.90 1.71
CA TRP A 58 -23.16 -4.57 2.28
C TRP A 58 -23.23 -3.48 1.21
N SER A 59 -22.42 -3.56 0.16
CA SER A 59 -22.50 -2.70 -1.02
C SER A 59 -23.84 -2.86 -1.74
N HIS A 60 -24.33 -4.10 -1.88
CA HIS A 60 -25.66 -4.34 -2.45
C HIS A 60 -26.81 -3.80 -1.59
N GLN A 61 -26.65 -3.71 -0.26
CA GLN A 61 -27.70 -3.19 0.62
C GLN A 61 -27.65 -1.65 0.79
N ASN A 62 -26.46 -1.06 0.86
CA ASN A 62 -26.31 0.38 1.11
C ASN A 62 -26.17 1.23 -0.16
N PHE A 63 -25.67 0.66 -1.26
CA PHE A 63 -25.44 1.40 -2.50
C PHE A 63 -26.61 1.29 -3.50
N LEU A 64 -27.33 0.15 -3.52
CA LEU A 64 -28.54 -0.04 -4.35
C LEU A 64 -29.84 0.44 -3.67
N GLY A 65 -29.79 0.88 -2.41
CA GLY A 65 -30.95 1.41 -1.66
C GLY A 65 -31.46 2.79 -2.12
N LYS A 66 -30.90 3.37 -3.19
CA LYS A 66 -31.34 4.66 -3.78
C LYS A 66 -31.61 4.59 -5.30
N GLN A 67 -32.04 3.44 -5.83
CA GLN A 67 -32.76 3.43 -7.10
C GLN A 67 -34.25 3.10 -6.88
N PRO A 68 -35.18 3.94 -7.35
CA PRO A 68 -36.59 3.56 -7.37
C PRO A 68 -36.76 2.45 -8.41
N GLN A 69 -37.10 1.25 -7.91
CA GLN A 69 -37.62 0.17 -8.74
C GLN A 69 -38.94 0.64 -9.37
N LEU A 70 -38.93 0.84 -10.68
CA LEU A 70 -40.13 1.11 -11.45
C LEU A 70 -40.71 -0.22 -11.92
N LYS A 71 -41.61 -0.79 -11.11
CA LYS A 71 -42.56 -1.82 -11.56
C LYS A 71 -43.98 -1.37 -11.28
N ASP A 72 -44.77 -1.45 -12.36
CA ASP A 72 -46.23 -1.52 -12.44
C ASP A 72 -47.07 -0.35 -11.89
N MET A 73 -47.44 0.55 -12.82
CA MET A 73 -48.75 1.19 -12.79
C MET A 73 -49.50 0.93 -14.10
N GLN A 74 -50.39 -0.07 -14.07
CA GLN A 74 -51.56 -0.11 -14.92
C GLN A 74 -52.39 1.16 -14.71
N LYS A 75 -52.57 1.97 -15.74
CA LYS A 75 -53.68 2.94 -15.84
C LYS A 75 -54.19 3.01 -17.28
N LYS A 76 -55.43 2.54 -17.45
CA LYS A 76 -56.36 2.93 -18.51
C LYS A 76 -56.27 4.43 -18.80
N LYS A 77 -56.20 4.82 -20.07
CA LYS A 77 -56.79 6.05 -20.62
C LYS A 77 -56.91 5.97 -22.15
N GLU A 78 -58.04 6.50 -22.61
CA GLU A 78 -58.55 6.69 -23.98
C GLU A 78 -57.60 7.40 -24.96
N PRO A 79 -57.89 7.36 -26.28
CA PRO A 79 -56.95 7.81 -27.32
C PRO A 79 -56.87 9.33 -27.35
N SER A 80 -55.72 9.87 -26.95
CA SER A 80 -55.38 11.27 -27.20
C SER A 80 -54.84 11.42 -28.62
N LEU A 81 -55.50 12.26 -29.41
CA LEU A 81 -55.00 12.88 -30.63
C LEU A 81 -53.69 13.64 -30.34
N TYR A 82 -52.56 12.97 -30.37
CA TYR A 82 -51.23 13.58 -30.45
C TYR A 82 -50.55 13.03 -31.70
N GLN A 83 -50.66 13.81 -32.77
CA GLN A 83 -49.88 13.60 -33.96
C GLN A 83 -48.43 14.03 -33.63
N SER A 84 -47.59 13.07 -33.27
CA SER A 84 -46.14 13.24 -33.40
C SER A 84 -45.86 13.59 -34.86
N PRO A 85 -45.11 14.66 -35.18
CA PRO A 85 -44.55 14.78 -36.51
C PRO A 85 -43.69 13.54 -36.81
N SER A 86 -43.85 12.99 -38.01
CA SER A 86 -43.08 11.87 -38.54
C SER A 86 -41.58 12.21 -38.56
N PRO A 87 -40.66 11.23 -38.38
CA PRO A 87 -39.22 11.40 -38.58
C PRO A 87 -38.83 11.95 -39.96
N ASP A 88 -39.71 11.87 -40.95
CA ASP A 88 -39.45 12.22 -42.36
C ASP A 88 -39.37 13.73 -42.65
N PHE A 89 -39.59 14.61 -41.67
CA PHE A 89 -39.51 16.07 -41.88
C PHE A 89 -38.15 16.69 -41.49
N LEU A 90 -37.20 15.88 -41.02
CA LEU A 90 -35.90 16.36 -40.51
C LEU A 90 -34.77 16.36 -41.57
N GLU A 91 -34.99 15.89 -42.80
CA GLU A 91 -33.90 15.73 -43.77
C GLU A 91 -33.54 17.00 -44.55
N GLU A 92 -34.41 18.01 -44.64
CA GLU A 92 -34.25 19.09 -45.64
C GLU A 92 -33.84 20.47 -45.07
N VAL A 93 -33.72 20.62 -43.74
CA VAL A 93 -33.20 21.85 -43.07
C VAL A 93 -31.82 21.60 -42.43
N ASP A 94 -31.28 20.39 -42.58
CA ASP A 94 -30.39 19.74 -41.60
C ASP A 94 -28.87 19.93 -41.80
N SER A 95 -28.42 20.75 -42.77
CA SER A 95 -26.96 20.88 -43.02
C SER A 95 -26.31 22.01 -42.23
N GLU A 96 -26.91 23.20 -42.23
CA GLU A 96 -26.29 24.37 -41.59
C GLU A 96 -26.45 24.34 -40.06
N GLU A 97 -27.61 23.95 -39.52
CA GLU A 97 -27.78 23.82 -38.07
C GLU A 97 -26.93 22.69 -37.48
N LYS A 98 -26.77 21.60 -38.21
CA LYS A 98 -25.87 20.50 -37.84
C LYS A 98 -24.41 20.94 -37.84
N LYS A 99 -23.99 21.78 -38.80
CA LYS A 99 -22.67 22.42 -38.76
C LYS A 99 -22.51 23.29 -37.52
N HIS A 100 -23.52 24.11 -37.18
CA HIS A 100 -23.46 24.96 -35.98
C HIS A 100 -23.30 24.14 -34.70
N PHE A 101 -24.07 23.06 -34.55
CA PHE A 101 -23.93 22.15 -33.42
C PHE A 101 -22.55 21.48 -33.37
N LEU A 102 -22.07 20.96 -34.50
CA LEU A 102 -20.75 20.32 -34.56
C LEU A 102 -19.63 21.31 -34.23
N THR A 103 -19.69 22.55 -34.74
CA THR A 103 -18.74 23.61 -34.42
C THR A 103 -18.78 23.98 -32.94
N LEU A 104 -19.97 24.02 -32.31
CA LEU A 104 -20.06 24.23 -30.86
C LEU A 104 -19.38 23.09 -30.10
N MET A 105 -19.72 21.84 -30.42
CA MET A 105 -19.16 20.65 -29.76
C MET A 105 -17.63 20.59 -29.91
N GLU A 106 -17.10 20.94 -31.09
CA GLU A 106 -15.67 21.06 -31.33
C GLU A 106 -15.03 22.20 -30.53
N SER A 107 -15.66 23.39 -30.52
CA SER A 107 -15.14 24.56 -29.78
C SER A 107 -15.08 24.33 -28.27
N LEU A 108 -16.02 23.55 -27.74
CA LEU A 108 -16.06 23.16 -26.33
C LEU A 108 -15.13 21.96 -26.04
N GLY A 109 -14.65 21.26 -27.08
CA GLY A 109 -13.93 19.99 -26.95
C GLY A 109 -14.82 18.86 -26.41
N ALA A 110 -16.12 18.97 -26.59
CA ALA A 110 -17.13 18.04 -26.10
C ALA A 110 -17.26 16.80 -26.98
N ASP A 111 -16.68 16.82 -28.18
CA ASP A 111 -16.71 15.77 -29.19
C ASP A 111 -16.19 14.42 -28.67
N ASN A 112 -15.07 14.43 -27.94
CA ASN A 112 -14.47 13.21 -27.40
C ASN A 112 -14.85 12.93 -25.94
N LEU A 113 -15.45 13.93 -25.26
CA LEU A 113 -15.78 13.88 -23.84
C LEU A 113 -17.22 13.40 -23.58
N LEU A 114 -18.16 13.78 -24.44
CA LEU A 114 -19.58 13.41 -24.31
C LEU A 114 -19.90 12.27 -25.28
N GLN A 115 -20.07 11.05 -24.77
CA GLN A 115 -20.38 9.87 -25.59
C GLN A 115 -21.76 9.94 -26.26
N ASP A 116 -22.70 10.69 -25.69
CA ASP A 116 -24.10 10.75 -26.15
C ASP A 116 -24.42 12.00 -26.99
N GLN A 117 -23.55 12.36 -27.94
CA GLN A 117 -23.76 13.52 -28.81
C GLN A 117 -25.09 13.46 -29.58
N THR A 118 -25.53 12.25 -29.94
CA THR A 118 -26.81 12.01 -30.65
C THR A 118 -28.02 12.44 -29.83
N GLU A 119 -27.98 12.27 -28.51
CA GLU A 119 -29.10 12.67 -27.63
C GLU A 119 -29.11 14.19 -27.41
N ILE A 120 -27.92 14.81 -27.29
CA ILE A 120 -27.78 16.27 -27.23
C ILE A 120 -28.27 16.90 -28.55
N TRP A 121 -27.96 16.27 -29.69
CA TRP A 121 -28.44 16.69 -31.00
C TRP A 121 -29.96 16.61 -31.13
N LYS A 122 -30.59 15.52 -30.67
CA LYS A 122 -32.07 15.42 -30.65
C LYS A 122 -32.70 16.53 -29.81
N LEU A 123 -32.15 16.77 -28.61
CA LEU A 123 -32.63 17.83 -27.72
C LEU A 123 -32.44 19.22 -28.35
N TRP A 124 -31.31 19.45 -29.02
CA TRP A 124 -31.04 20.67 -29.76
C TRP A 124 -32.13 20.95 -30.80
N MET A 125 -32.49 19.95 -31.61
CA MET A 125 -33.54 20.06 -32.62
C MET A 125 -34.94 20.28 -32.01
N GLU A 126 -35.27 19.58 -30.91
CA GLU A 126 -36.54 19.77 -30.22
C GLU A 126 -36.68 21.18 -29.62
N LEU A 127 -35.63 21.69 -28.98
CA LEU A 127 -35.60 23.05 -28.43
C LEU A 127 -35.67 24.10 -29.53
N ARG A 128 -35.00 23.88 -30.67
CA ARG A 128 -35.04 24.81 -31.79
C ARG A 128 -36.45 25.00 -32.33
N TYR A 129 -37.21 23.91 -32.45
CA TYR A 129 -38.57 23.94 -33.00
C TYR A 129 -39.62 24.40 -31.99
N ARG A 130 -39.51 23.99 -30.72
CA ARG A 130 -40.52 24.28 -29.69
C ARG A 130 -40.23 25.55 -28.90
N GLU A 131 -38.99 25.74 -28.46
CA GLU A 131 -38.60 26.76 -27.48
C GLU A 131 -37.20 27.33 -27.76
N PRO A 132 -37.02 28.12 -28.84
CA PRO A 132 -35.69 28.54 -29.31
C PRO A 132 -34.93 29.45 -28.33
N HIS A 133 -35.62 30.04 -27.36
CA HIS A 133 -35.02 30.88 -26.32
C HIS A 133 -34.22 30.07 -25.28
N LEU A 134 -34.46 28.75 -25.16
CA LEU A 134 -33.73 27.86 -24.26
C LEU A 134 -32.45 27.28 -24.88
N LEU A 135 -32.23 27.48 -26.18
CA LEU A 135 -31.08 26.93 -26.87
C LEU A 135 -29.75 27.42 -26.26
N GLY A 136 -29.67 28.72 -25.92
CA GLY A 136 -28.50 29.28 -25.25
C GLY A 136 -28.25 28.68 -23.85
N ASN A 137 -29.30 28.25 -23.14
CA ASN A 137 -29.14 27.56 -21.86
C ASN A 137 -28.57 26.15 -22.06
N LEU A 138 -28.95 25.46 -23.14
CA LEU A 138 -28.36 24.18 -23.51
C LEU A 138 -26.86 24.37 -23.84
N GLU A 139 -26.52 25.37 -24.65
CA GLU A 139 -25.13 25.71 -24.96
C GLU A 139 -24.30 25.97 -23.69
N GLU A 140 -24.82 26.82 -22.78
CA GLU A 140 -24.15 27.12 -21.51
C GLU A 140 -24.04 25.88 -20.62
N PHE A 141 -25.07 25.04 -20.58
CA PHE A 141 -25.06 23.80 -19.82
C PHE A 141 -24.01 22.82 -20.36
N VAL A 142 -23.97 22.59 -21.67
CA VAL A 142 -22.96 21.74 -22.31
C VAL A 142 -21.57 22.29 -22.03
N ALA A 143 -21.36 23.60 -22.18
CA ALA A 143 -20.08 24.23 -21.86
C ALA A 143 -19.64 24.00 -20.41
N LYS A 144 -20.57 24.15 -19.45
CA LYS A 144 -20.28 23.91 -18.02
C LYS A 144 -19.95 22.44 -17.75
N VAL A 145 -20.74 21.51 -18.28
CA VAL A 145 -20.52 20.06 -18.08
C VAL A 145 -19.18 19.65 -18.70
N THR A 146 -18.88 20.09 -19.92
CA THR A 146 -17.61 19.79 -20.58
C THR A 146 -16.43 20.36 -19.81
N LEU A 147 -16.54 21.59 -19.30
CA LEU A 147 -15.51 22.19 -18.45
C LEU A 147 -15.30 21.38 -17.17
N GLN A 148 -16.37 20.98 -16.49
CA GLN A 148 -16.29 20.18 -15.26
C GLN A 148 -15.64 18.81 -15.49
N ILE A 149 -15.99 18.14 -16.60
CA ILE A 149 -15.37 16.86 -16.97
C ILE A 149 -13.87 17.04 -17.22
N ARG A 150 -13.48 18.08 -18.00
CA ARG A 150 -12.06 18.36 -18.25
C ARG A 150 -11.31 18.65 -16.96
N GLN A 151 -11.85 19.50 -16.10
CA GLN A 151 -11.24 19.83 -14.81
C GLN A 151 -11.05 18.57 -13.95
N ALA A 152 -12.06 17.71 -13.87
CA ALA A 152 -11.96 16.45 -13.13
C ALA A 152 -10.89 15.50 -13.73
N GLN A 153 -10.73 15.48 -15.05
CA GLN A 153 -9.66 14.71 -15.70
C GLN A 153 -8.27 15.26 -15.39
N GLU A 154 -8.08 16.58 -15.48
CA GLU A 154 -6.83 17.24 -15.13
C GLU A 154 -6.46 17.02 -13.65
N GLU A 155 -7.43 17.13 -12.74
CA GLU A 155 -7.26 16.83 -11.32
C GLU A 155 -6.87 15.36 -11.09
N LYS A 156 -7.54 14.43 -11.78
CA LYS A 156 -7.21 13.01 -11.74
C LYS A 156 -5.77 12.77 -12.19
N GLU A 157 -5.35 13.32 -13.33
CA GLU A 157 -3.99 13.19 -13.84
C GLU A 157 -2.95 13.76 -12.86
N SER A 158 -3.24 14.92 -12.27
CA SER A 158 -2.38 15.54 -11.23
C SER A 158 -2.26 14.65 -9.98
N LEU A 159 -3.36 14.05 -9.53
CA LEU A 159 -3.37 13.12 -8.42
C LEU A 159 -2.59 11.84 -8.76
N GLU A 160 -2.77 11.28 -9.95
CA GLU A 160 -2.02 10.10 -10.43
C GLU A 160 -0.51 10.37 -10.46
N LEU A 161 -0.09 11.55 -10.94
CA LEU A 161 1.32 11.96 -10.90
C LEU A 161 1.85 12.09 -9.47
N THR A 162 1.04 12.60 -8.55
CA THR A 162 1.41 12.73 -7.14
C THR A 162 1.52 11.36 -6.47
N LEU A 163 0.58 10.46 -6.73
CA LEU A 163 0.63 9.07 -6.27
C LEU A 163 1.87 8.35 -6.78
N LYS A 164 2.21 8.52 -8.06
CA LYS A 164 3.44 7.94 -8.63
C LYS A 164 4.68 8.40 -7.88
N LYS A 165 4.81 9.70 -7.60
CA LYS A 165 5.93 10.24 -6.80
C LYS A 165 5.99 9.66 -5.39
N ILE A 166 4.83 9.41 -4.75
CA ILE A 166 4.78 8.78 -3.43
C ILE A 166 5.26 7.33 -3.49
N VAL A 167 4.84 6.58 -4.52
CA VAL A 167 5.30 5.20 -4.72
C VAL A 167 6.81 5.16 -4.96
N ASP A 168 7.33 6.03 -5.84
CA ASP A 168 8.76 6.13 -6.13
C ASP A 168 9.55 6.51 -4.86
N HIS A 169 9.04 7.46 -4.06
CA HIS A 169 9.64 7.83 -2.78
C HIS A 169 9.65 6.67 -1.78
N ASN A 170 8.55 5.93 -1.66
CA ASN A 170 8.47 4.78 -0.76
C ASN A 170 9.43 3.66 -1.17
N GLN A 171 9.61 3.43 -2.48
CA GLN A 171 10.60 2.48 -2.99
C GLN A 171 12.02 2.89 -2.62
N GLU A 172 12.35 4.19 -2.78
CA GLU A 172 13.66 4.72 -2.38
C GLU A 172 13.89 4.57 -0.87
N VAL A 173 12.89 4.92 -0.05
CA VAL A 173 12.97 4.75 1.40
C VAL A 173 13.22 3.29 1.76
N GLN A 174 12.50 2.36 1.13
CA GLN A 174 12.70 0.93 1.39
C GLN A 174 14.08 0.44 0.96
N HIS A 175 14.57 0.87 -0.20
CA HIS A 175 15.92 0.57 -0.67
C HIS A 175 16.98 1.07 0.34
N LEU A 176 16.82 2.29 0.88
CA LEU A 176 17.72 2.83 1.91
C LEU A 176 17.67 2.02 3.22
N TYR A 177 16.50 1.51 3.63
CA TYR A 177 16.39 0.61 4.78
C TYR A 177 17.11 -0.71 4.55
N GLU A 178 16.97 -1.30 3.37
CA GLU A 178 17.64 -2.54 3.00
C GLU A 178 19.16 -2.38 2.96
N GLU A 179 19.65 -1.28 2.36
CA GLU A 179 21.06 -0.93 2.32
C GLU A 179 21.65 -0.73 3.73
N MET A 180 20.92 -0.02 4.60
CA MET A 180 21.35 0.18 5.99
C MET A 180 21.39 -1.14 6.77
N GLU A 181 20.42 -2.03 6.60
CA GLU A 181 20.41 -3.34 7.25
C GLU A 181 21.59 -4.18 6.77
N HIS A 182 21.89 -4.17 5.47
CA HIS A 182 23.07 -4.82 4.90
C HIS A 182 24.37 -4.30 5.53
N GLN A 183 24.52 -2.98 5.68
CA GLN A 183 25.69 -2.37 6.32
C GLN A 183 25.81 -2.75 7.80
N ILE A 184 24.70 -2.75 8.54
CA ILE A 184 24.68 -3.18 9.95
C ILE A 184 25.12 -4.63 10.08
N ILE A 185 24.60 -5.53 9.23
CA ILE A 185 24.97 -6.94 9.21
C ILE A 185 26.45 -7.11 8.89
N GLN A 186 26.96 -6.40 7.88
CA GLN A 186 28.36 -6.46 7.48
C GLN A 186 29.31 -6.00 8.59
N GLU A 187 29.03 -4.85 9.21
CA GLU A 187 29.87 -4.34 10.31
C GLU A 187 29.80 -5.24 11.55
N ARG A 188 28.62 -5.79 11.88
CA ARG A 188 28.49 -6.77 12.97
C ARG A 188 29.35 -8.00 12.73
N GLU A 189 29.39 -8.53 11.51
CA GLU A 189 30.20 -9.70 11.18
C GLU A 189 31.70 -9.38 11.15
N ARG A 190 32.06 -8.19 10.68
CA ARG A 190 33.45 -7.68 10.75
C ARG A 190 33.93 -7.61 12.20
N LEU A 191 33.16 -6.98 13.08
CA LEU A 191 33.49 -6.87 14.51
C LEU A 191 33.55 -8.24 15.19
N ARG A 192 32.63 -9.16 14.87
CA ARG A 192 32.65 -10.55 15.38
C ARG A 192 33.94 -11.27 14.98
N SER A 193 34.33 -11.15 13.72
CA SER A 193 35.55 -11.76 13.18
C SER A 193 36.81 -11.17 13.84
N GLU A 194 36.86 -9.85 14.00
CA GLU A 194 37.97 -9.16 14.64
C GLU A 194 38.09 -9.53 16.14
N ALA A 195 36.97 -9.58 16.86
CA ALA A 195 36.94 -10.01 18.26
C ALA A 195 37.38 -11.47 18.43
N SER A 196 36.96 -12.35 17.52
CA SER A 196 37.40 -13.76 17.49
C SER A 196 38.91 -13.87 17.28
N PHE A 197 39.44 -13.12 16.31
CA PHE A 197 40.88 -13.08 16.02
C PHE A 197 41.69 -12.55 17.20
N GLN A 198 41.26 -11.44 17.82
CA GLN A 198 41.90 -10.89 19.02
C GLN A 198 41.85 -11.87 20.21
N GLY A 199 40.74 -12.58 20.40
CA GLY A 199 40.62 -13.63 21.42
C GLY A 199 41.61 -14.78 21.21
N LEU A 200 41.75 -15.26 19.97
CA LEU A 200 42.73 -16.30 19.61
C LEU A 200 44.17 -15.84 19.84
N LEU A 201 44.52 -14.60 19.46
CA LEU A 201 45.83 -14.01 19.75
C LEU A 201 46.11 -13.92 21.26
N GLY A 202 45.11 -13.55 22.05
CA GLY A 202 45.22 -13.51 23.52
C GLY A 202 45.51 -14.89 24.11
N LEU A 203 44.80 -15.93 23.65
CA LEU A 203 45.05 -17.31 24.07
C LEU A 203 46.45 -17.80 23.69
N CYS A 204 46.92 -17.51 22.48
CA CYS A 204 48.29 -17.84 22.06
C CYS A 204 49.34 -17.15 22.95
N THR A 205 49.11 -15.89 23.30
CA THR A 205 50.02 -15.11 24.17
C THR A 205 50.07 -15.69 25.58
N LEU A 206 48.92 -16.03 26.16
CA LEU A 206 48.84 -16.67 27.48
C LEU A 206 49.52 -18.05 27.46
N ALA A 207 49.27 -18.86 26.44
CA ALA A 207 49.92 -20.16 26.29
C ALA A 207 51.46 -20.03 26.23
N GLY A 208 51.97 -19.03 25.51
CA GLY A 208 53.41 -18.72 25.49
C GLY A 208 53.96 -18.32 26.86
N CYS A 209 53.21 -17.51 27.61
CA CYS A 209 53.59 -17.10 28.97
C CYS A 209 53.62 -18.30 29.94
N PHE A 210 52.60 -19.17 29.89
CA PHE A 210 52.58 -20.42 30.66
C PHE A 210 53.76 -21.33 30.32
N GLN A 211 54.10 -21.47 29.04
CA GLN A 211 55.25 -22.24 28.58
C GLN A 211 56.56 -21.69 29.17
N GLN A 212 56.75 -20.37 29.17
CA GLN A 212 57.89 -19.70 29.78
C GLN A 212 57.98 -19.92 31.29
N ILE A 213 56.86 -19.79 32.01
CA ILE A 213 56.79 -20.05 33.45
C ILE A 213 57.16 -21.52 33.72
N PHE A 214 56.60 -22.45 32.96
CA PHE A 214 56.88 -23.88 33.10
C PHE A 214 58.36 -24.19 32.91
N GLN A 215 59.00 -23.65 31.86
CA GLN A 215 60.44 -23.77 31.65
C GLN A 215 61.23 -23.16 32.81
N GLY A 216 60.83 -21.98 33.30
CA GLY A 216 61.43 -21.34 34.47
C GLY A 216 61.41 -22.23 35.71
N VAL A 217 60.26 -22.82 36.04
CA VAL A 217 60.10 -23.75 37.16
C VAL A 217 60.98 -24.99 37.01
N GLN A 218 61.08 -25.56 35.80
CA GLN A 218 61.97 -26.70 35.54
C GLN A 218 63.44 -26.35 35.78
N THR A 219 63.90 -25.20 35.28
CA THR A 219 65.29 -24.77 35.46
C THR A 219 65.63 -24.50 36.93
N LEU A 220 64.70 -23.90 37.69
CA LEU A 220 64.86 -23.69 39.14
C LEU A 220 64.92 -25.01 39.90
N THR A 221 64.08 -25.97 39.54
CA THR A 221 64.09 -27.32 40.13
C THR A 221 65.42 -28.01 39.87
N GLN A 222 65.95 -27.97 38.63
CA GLN A 222 67.27 -28.52 38.31
C GLN A 222 68.39 -27.84 39.11
N ARG A 223 68.37 -26.51 39.24
CA ARG A 223 69.33 -25.76 40.04
C ARG A 223 69.27 -26.14 41.52
N SER A 224 68.06 -26.29 42.08
CA SER A 224 67.87 -26.71 43.47
C SER A 224 68.45 -28.11 43.73
N SER A 225 68.19 -29.06 42.83
CA SER A 225 68.77 -30.41 42.90
C SER A 225 70.30 -30.38 42.85
N LEU A 226 70.90 -29.56 41.97
CA LEU A 226 72.35 -29.37 41.91
C LEU A 226 72.92 -28.78 43.21
N ILE A 227 72.26 -27.77 43.78
CA ILE A 227 72.68 -27.17 45.07
C ILE A 227 72.64 -28.21 46.19
N PHE A 228 71.61 -29.05 46.22
CA PHE A 228 71.51 -30.14 47.19
C PHE A 228 72.66 -31.14 47.05
N VAL A 229 72.97 -31.58 45.83
CA VAL A 229 74.11 -32.48 45.54
C VAL A 229 75.44 -31.84 45.94
N ILE A 230 75.66 -30.57 45.61
CA ILE A 230 76.88 -29.84 46.00
C ILE A 230 77.00 -29.75 47.53
N ARG A 231 75.88 -29.48 48.23
CA ARG A 231 75.86 -29.43 49.71
C ARG A 231 76.17 -30.79 50.32
N ASP A 232 75.60 -31.88 49.79
CA ASP A 232 75.88 -33.25 50.24
C ASP A 232 77.36 -33.62 50.03
N LEU A 233 77.91 -33.29 48.85
CA LEU A 233 79.33 -33.50 48.55
C LEU A 233 80.24 -32.70 49.48
N LYS A 234 79.88 -31.46 49.82
CA LYS A 234 80.63 -30.63 50.77
C LYS A 234 80.55 -31.19 52.20
N HIS A 235 79.39 -31.69 52.63
CA HIS A 235 79.23 -32.36 53.93
C HIS A 235 80.03 -33.66 54.02
N ARG A 236 80.06 -34.47 52.96
CA ARG A 236 80.89 -35.69 52.91
C ARG A 236 82.39 -35.37 52.95
N ARG A 237 82.82 -34.27 52.31
CA ARG A 237 84.24 -33.85 52.33
C ARG A 237 84.69 -33.27 53.68
N LEU A 238 83.76 -32.77 54.50
CA LEU A 238 84.03 -32.16 55.82
C LEU A 238 83.92 -33.16 56.99
N LYS A 239 83.50 -34.41 56.76
CA LYS A 239 83.62 -35.49 57.74
C LYS A 239 84.99 -36.16 57.52
N PRO A 240 85.98 -35.98 58.41
CA PRO A 240 87.20 -36.76 58.35
C PRO A 240 86.87 -38.22 58.67
N SER A 241 87.46 -39.13 57.92
CA SER A 241 87.45 -40.55 58.21
C SER A 241 88.08 -40.76 59.57
N ILE A 242 87.29 -41.23 60.55
CA ILE A 242 87.77 -41.85 61.79
C ILE A 242 87.46 -43.33 61.64
#